data_AF-A0A7W5EKN8-F1
#
_entry.id   AF-A0A7W5EKN8-F1
#
_cell.length_a   1.000
_cell.length_b   1.000
_cell.length_c   1.000
_cell.angle_alpha   90.00
_cell.angle_beta   90.00
_cell.angle_gamma   90.00
#
_symmetry.space_group_name_H-M   'P 1'
#
loop_
_entity.id
_entity.type
_entity.pdbx_description
1 polymer ?
#
loop_
_entity_poly.entity_id
_entity_poly.type
_entity_poly.pdbx_seq_one_letter_code
_entity_poly.pdbx_strand_id
1 'polypeptide(L)'
;MNITLATLAKATPQEIFDQVASHLLTQGRQSLSAQVDGGCAYRGTDGCRCAAGCLISDDEYRPGMESRTWVDVYRIFKTLPYAGTATIDLIDVLQTVHDACEPYEWREELRSVAKSYGLSDKVLEAFA
;
A
#
# COMPACT_ATOMS: atom_id res chain seq x y z
N MET A 1 -11.22 -2.23 9.53
CA MET A 1 -10.08 -2.45 10.45
C MET A 1 -8.94 -1.54 9.98
N ASN A 2 -8.14 -0.96 10.87
CA ASN A 2 -7.00 -0.14 10.47
C ASN A 2 -5.72 -0.96 10.62
N ILE A 3 -5.33 -1.67 9.56
CA ILE A 3 -4.14 -2.51 9.49
C ILE A 3 -2.91 -1.59 9.52
N THR A 4 -1.98 -1.92 10.41
CA THR A 4 -0.66 -1.28 10.51
C THR A 4 0.43 -2.35 10.39
N LEU A 5 1.71 -1.97 10.45
CA LEU A 5 2.81 -2.94 10.39
C LEU A 5 2.73 -3.97 11.53
N ALA A 6 2.32 -3.55 12.74
CA ALA A 6 2.14 -4.42 13.90
C ALA A 6 1.05 -5.49 13.72
N THR A 7 -0.01 -5.20 12.95
CA THR A 7 -1.12 -6.13 12.73
C THR A 7 -1.06 -6.83 11.38
N LEU A 8 -0.13 -6.45 10.50
CA LEU A 8 -0.05 -6.93 9.13
C LEU A 8 -0.01 -8.45 9.02
N ALA A 9 0.73 -9.12 9.91
CA ALA A 9 0.85 -10.57 9.90
C ALA A 9 -0.42 -11.34 10.31
N LYS A 10 -1.41 -10.64 10.87
CA LYS A 10 -2.71 -11.20 11.24
C LYS A 10 -3.80 -10.87 10.22
N ALA A 11 -3.53 -9.94 9.32
CA ALA A 11 -4.48 -9.53 8.30
C ALA A 11 -4.51 -10.56 7.17
N THR A 12 -5.71 -10.79 6.64
CA THR A 12 -5.88 -11.58 5.42
C THR A 12 -5.50 -10.74 4.19
N PRO A 13 -5.15 -11.40 3.07
CA PRO A 13 -4.93 -10.70 1.80
C PRO A 13 -6.12 -9.81 1.37
N GLN A 14 -7.35 -10.26 1.66
CA GLN A 14 -8.56 -9.48 1.38
C GLN A 14 -8.61 -8.18 2.19
N GLU A 15 -8.36 -8.24 3.51
CA GLU A 15 -8.41 -7.04 4.35
C GLU A 15 -7.32 -6.04 3.97
N ILE A 16 -6.14 -6.52 3.56
CA ILE A 16 -5.05 -5.67 3.05
C ILE A 16 -5.48 -5.00 1.73
N PHE A 17 -5.99 -5.78 0.79
CA PHE A 17 -6.49 -5.25 -0.48
C PHE A 17 -7.58 -4.20 -0.25
N ASP A 18 -8.58 -4.48 0.59
CA ASP A 18 -9.68 -3.58 0.86
C ASP A 18 -9.22 -2.24 1.44
N GLN A 19 -8.29 -2.28 2.40
CA GLN A 19 -7.73 -1.06 3.00
C GLN A 19 -6.93 -0.25 1.98
N VAL A 20 -6.03 -0.89 1.22
CA VAL A 20 -5.18 -0.19 0.25
C VAL A 20 -6.00 0.37 -0.89
N ALA A 21 -6.94 -0.41 -1.45
CA ALA A 21 -7.83 0.03 -2.52
C ALA A 21 -8.69 1.22 -2.08
N SER A 22 -9.30 1.13 -0.90
CA SER A 22 -10.08 2.24 -0.33
C SER A 22 -9.22 3.49 -0.12
N HIS A 23 -8.00 3.32 0.39
CA HIS A 23 -7.07 4.42 0.60
C HIS A 23 -6.69 5.12 -0.72
N LEU A 24 -6.27 4.36 -1.73
CA LEU A 24 -5.88 4.90 -3.04
C LEU A 24 -7.04 5.67 -3.68
N LEU A 25 -8.23 5.06 -3.75
CA LEU A 25 -9.39 5.68 -4.40
C LEU A 25 -9.93 6.89 -3.61
N THR A 26 -9.79 6.91 -2.28
CA THR A 26 -10.12 8.08 -1.47
C THR A 26 -9.11 9.21 -1.66
N GLN A 27 -7.82 8.88 -1.72
CA GLN A 27 -6.75 9.87 -1.87
C GLN A 27 -6.72 10.47 -3.28
N GLY A 28 -6.99 9.66 -4.32
CA GLY A 28 -7.16 10.10 -5.71
C GLY A 28 -5.92 10.73 -6.35
N ARG A 29 -4.75 10.63 -5.73
CA ARG A 29 -3.47 11.15 -6.25
C ARG A 29 -2.28 10.38 -5.69
N GLN A 30 -1.21 10.33 -6.47
CA GLN A 30 0.03 9.70 -6.06
C GLN A 30 0.69 10.42 -4.88
N SER A 31 1.29 9.64 -3.99
CA SER A 31 2.09 10.12 -2.87
C SER A 31 3.53 10.36 -3.32
N LEU A 32 3.85 11.61 -3.68
CA LEU A 32 5.15 11.98 -4.22
C LEU A 32 5.92 12.92 -3.28
N SER A 33 7.26 12.81 -3.31
CA SER A 33 8.18 13.66 -2.57
C SER A 33 9.44 13.94 -3.37
N ALA A 34 9.82 15.22 -3.50
CA ALA A 34 11.04 15.63 -4.20
C ALA A 34 12.33 15.20 -3.48
N GLN A 35 12.22 14.79 -2.22
CA GLN A 35 13.32 14.32 -1.38
C GLN A 35 13.54 12.81 -1.50
N VAL A 36 12.70 12.09 -2.26
CA VAL A 36 12.75 10.63 -2.42
C VAL A 36 13.15 10.28 -3.86
N ASP A 37 14.20 9.48 -3.99
CA ASP A 37 14.66 8.98 -5.28
C ASP A 37 13.63 8.00 -5.86
N GLY A 38 13.27 8.16 -7.14
CA GLY A 38 12.14 7.42 -7.74
C GLY A 38 10.74 7.99 -7.45
N GLY A 39 10.63 9.07 -6.66
CA GLY A 39 9.42 9.89 -6.54
C GLY A 39 8.34 9.39 -5.58
N CYS A 40 8.10 8.08 -5.47
CA CYS A 40 7.11 7.52 -4.53
C CYS A 40 7.58 7.62 -3.08
N ALA A 41 6.73 8.19 -2.20
CA ALA A 41 7.02 8.34 -0.78
C ALA A 41 5.96 7.64 0.08
N TYR A 42 6.39 6.94 1.13
CA TYR A 42 5.47 6.36 2.12
C TYR A 42 4.68 7.47 2.84
N ARG A 43 5.34 8.61 3.05
CA ARG A 43 4.75 9.88 3.47
C ARG A 43 5.11 10.97 2.46
N GLY A 44 4.20 11.19 1.52
CA GLY A 44 4.34 12.23 0.50
C GLY A 44 3.96 13.62 1.00
N THR A 45 4.06 14.57 0.09
CA THR A 45 3.60 15.95 0.31
C THR A 45 2.10 16.00 0.65
N ASP A 46 1.67 17.07 1.31
CA ASP A 46 0.27 17.32 1.69
C ASP A 46 -0.42 16.18 2.47
N GLY A 47 0.34 15.39 3.23
CA GLY A 47 -0.18 14.28 4.03
C GLY A 47 -0.57 13.04 3.22
N CYS A 48 -0.17 12.96 1.95
CA CYS A 48 -0.40 11.77 1.14
C CYS A 48 0.41 10.57 1.63
N ARG A 49 -0.16 9.39 1.40
CA ARG A 49 0.45 8.09 1.67
C ARG A 49 0.35 7.22 0.43
N CYS A 50 1.40 6.49 0.08
CA CYS A 50 1.33 5.53 -1.02
C CYS A 50 0.55 4.27 -0.61
N ALA A 51 0.45 3.30 -1.51
CA ALA A 51 -0.22 2.03 -1.27
C ALA A 51 0.32 1.30 -0.02
N ALA A 52 1.64 1.19 0.13
CA ALA A 52 2.26 0.62 1.33
C ALA A 52 2.22 1.58 2.52
N GLY A 53 2.35 2.89 2.27
CA GLY A 53 2.38 3.91 3.32
C GLY A 53 1.10 3.95 4.17
N CYS A 54 -0.05 3.58 3.60
CA CYS A 54 -1.31 3.48 4.35
C CYS A 54 -1.36 2.31 5.35
N LEU A 55 -0.42 1.36 5.27
CA LEU A 55 -0.24 0.24 6.20
C LEU A 55 0.79 0.55 7.28
N ILE A 56 1.33 1.77 7.32
CA ILE A 56 2.30 2.23 8.31
C ILE A 56 1.59 3.26 9.17
N SER A 57 1.48 3.02 10.49
CA SER A 57 0.95 4.04 11.40
C SER A 57 1.95 5.17 11.61
N ASP A 58 1.50 6.30 12.15
CA ASP A 58 2.41 7.43 12.40
C ASP A 58 3.47 7.11 13.46
N ASP A 59 3.15 6.26 14.45
CA ASP A 59 4.10 5.79 15.48
C ASP A 59 5.11 4.77 14.92
N GLU A 60 4.73 4.05 13.87
CA GLU A 60 5.58 3.07 13.19
C GLU A 60 6.50 3.74 12.15
N TYR A 61 6.05 4.85 11.56
CA TYR A 61 6.77 5.56 10.53
C TYR A 61 8.13 6.06 11.04
N ARG A 62 9.16 5.87 10.22
CA ARG A 62 10.47 6.47 10.44
C ARG A 62 10.92 7.12 9.15
N PRO A 63 11.46 8.36 9.18
CA PRO A 63 11.97 9.01 7.98
C PRO A 63 13.00 8.19 7.19
N GLY A 64 13.77 7.33 7.88
CA GLY A 64 14.71 6.41 7.24
C GLY A 64 14.08 5.22 6.49
N MET A 65 12.74 5.11 6.47
CA MET A 65 12.00 4.20 5.57
C MET A 65 11.95 4.73 4.15
N GLU A 66 11.99 6.06 3.97
CA GLU A 66 11.98 6.65 2.63
C GLU A 66 13.21 6.23 1.83
N SER A 67 13.07 6.18 0.51
CA SER A 67 14.07 5.65 -0.43
C SER A 67 14.44 4.17 -0.18
N ARG A 68 13.59 3.41 0.51
CA ARG A 68 13.69 1.96 0.66
C ARG A 68 12.50 1.27 0.02
N THR A 69 12.75 0.12 -0.59
CA THR A 69 11.68 -0.74 -1.09
C THR A 69 10.82 -1.24 0.07
N TRP A 70 9.57 -1.61 -0.21
CA TRP A 70 8.69 -2.19 0.81
C TRP A 70 9.30 -3.45 1.43
N VAL A 71 9.96 -4.24 0.60
CA VAL A 71 10.70 -5.43 1.02
C VAL A 71 11.81 -5.08 2.02
N ASP A 72 12.53 -3.99 1.80
CA ASP A 72 13.57 -3.50 2.72
C ASP A 72 12.98 -2.97 4.02
N VAL A 73 11.89 -2.19 3.96
CA VAL A 73 11.16 -1.73 5.16
C VAL A 73 10.70 -2.94 5.98
N TYR A 74 10.13 -3.95 5.33
CA TYR A 74 9.70 -5.15 6.04
C TYR A 74 10.87 -5.96 6.63
N ARG A 75 11.99 -6.09 5.91
CA ARG A 75 13.17 -6.88 6.35
C ARG A 75 14.02 -6.19 7.42
N ILE A 76 14.16 -4.86 7.34
CA ILE A 76 15.04 -4.08 8.22
C ILE A 76 14.38 -3.84 9.58
N PHE A 77 13.06 -3.71 9.60
CA PHE A 77 12.29 -3.59 10.82
C PHE A 77 12.06 -4.98 11.41
N LYS A 78 13.14 -5.59 11.93
CA LYS A 78 13.22 -6.94 12.54
C LYS A 78 12.23 -7.24 13.68
N THR A 79 11.36 -6.31 14.01
CA THR A 79 10.30 -6.43 15.02
C THR A 79 8.94 -6.81 14.43
N LEU A 80 8.81 -6.88 13.09
CA LEU A 80 7.55 -7.21 12.45
C LEU A 80 7.30 -8.73 12.47
N PRO A 81 6.11 -9.19 12.90
CA PRO A 81 5.75 -10.58 12.76
C PRO A 81 5.69 -10.94 11.27
N TYR A 82 6.11 -12.16 10.93
CA TYR A 82 6.21 -12.56 9.54
C TYR A 82 4.83 -12.68 8.89
N ALA A 83 4.50 -11.80 7.93
CA ALA A 83 3.23 -11.74 7.22
C ALA A 83 3.12 -12.72 6.03
N GLY A 84 4.18 -13.48 5.71
CA GLY A 84 4.20 -14.37 4.54
C GLY A 84 4.65 -13.68 3.26
N THR A 85 5.21 -14.46 2.32
CA THR A 85 5.63 -13.94 0.99
C THR A 85 4.45 -13.43 0.19
N ALA A 86 3.33 -14.16 0.18
CA ALA A 86 2.13 -13.76 -0.58
C ALA A 86 1.59 -12.38 -0.19
N THR A 87 1.68 -12.01 1.10
CA THR A 87 1.31 -10.69 1.60
C THR A 87 2.26 -9.60 1.10
N ILE A 88 3.57 -9.88 1.12
CA ILE A 88 4.59 -8.96 0.62
C ILE A 88 4.39 -8.73 -0.88
N ASP A 89 4.16 -9.80 -1.64
CA ASP A 89 3.96 -9.77 -3.09
C ASP A 89 2.69 -8.97 -3.45
N LEU A 90 1.59 -9.15 -2.71
CA LEU A 90 0.36 -8.37 -2.91
C LEU A 90 0.60 -6.86 -2.72
N ILE A 91 1.31 -6.47 -1.66
CA ILE A 91 1.58 -5.05 -1.37
C ILE A 91 2.54 -4.44 -2.41
N ASP A 92 3.47 -5.22 -2.93
CA ASP A 92 4.37 -4.80 -4.01
C ASP A 92 3.60 -4.53 -5.31
N VAL A 93 2.67 -5.43 -5.67
CA VAL A 93 1.78 -5.22 -6.83
C VAL A 93 0.87 -4.01 -6.64
N LEU A 94 0.31 -3.81 -5.44
CA LEU A 94 -0.52 -2.63 -5.15
C LEU A 94 0.28 -1.31 -5.22
N GLN A 95 1.54 -1.31 -4.81
CA GLN A 95 2.44 -0.18 -5.05
C GLN A 95 2.71 0.03 -6.53
N THR A 96 2.86 -1.05 -7.31
CA THR A 96 3.04 -0.94 -8.75
C THR A 96 1.85 -0.26 -9.42
N VAL A 97 0.61 -0.58 -9.01
CA VAL A 97 -0.59 0.15 -9.48
C VAL A 97 -0.53 1.63 -9.13
N HIS A 98 -0.13 1.97 -7.90
CA HIS A 98 0.01 3.36 -7.48
C HIS A 98 1.11 4.11 -8.27
N ASP A 99 2.25 3.48 -8.53
CA ASP A 99 3.44 4.13 -9.09
C ASP A 99 3.41 4.20 -10.63
N ALA A 100 2.85 3.18 -11.30
CA ALA A 100 2.91 3.02 -12.75
C ALA A 100 1.63 3.43 -13.49
N CYS A 101 0.52 3.63 -12.78
CA CYS A 101 -0.77 3.96 -13.38
C CYS A 101 -1.27 5.32 -12.90
N GLU A 102 -1.99 6.02 -13.75
CA GLU A 102 -2.63 7.28 -13.40
C GLU A 102 -3.83 7.03 -12.46
N PRO A 103 -4.19 7.98 -11.58
CA PRO A 103 -5.28 7.78 -10.62
C PRO A 103 -6.63 7.38 -11.22
N TYR A 104 -6.93 7.81 -12.46
CA TYR A 104 -8.15 7.43 -13.16
C TYR A 104 -8.16 5.97 -13.63
N GLU A 105 -7.00 5.32 -13.72
CA GLU A 105 -6.82 3.92 -14.12
C GLU A 105 -6.89 2.96 -12.93
N TRP A 106 -6.59 3.45 -11.71
CA TRP A 106 -6.47 2.65 -10.50
C TRP A 106 -7.66 1.73 -10.25
N ARG A 107 -8.89 2.15 -10.54
CA ARG A 107 -10.07 1.31 -10.33
C ARG A 107 -10.02 0.01 -11.14
N GLU A 108 -9.66 0.08 -12.42
CA GLU A 108 -9.61 -1.08 -13.30
C GLU A 108 -8.38 -1.94 -13.03
N GLU A 109 -7.26 -1.31 -12.67
CA GLU A 109 -6.04 -2.02 -12.27
C GLU A 109 -6.24 -2.77 -10.94
N LEU A 110 -6.87 -2.15 -9.94
CA LEU A 110 -7.23 -2.79 -8.67
C LEU A 110 -8.19 -3.96 -8.88
N ARG A 111 -9.15 -3.85 -9.83
CA ARG A 111 -10.02 -4.97 -10.24
C ARG A 111 -9.21 -6.13 -10.82
N SER A 112 -8.19 -5.83 -11.62
CA SER A 112 -7.28 -6.84 -12.19
C SER A 112 -6.40 -7.51 -11.13
N VAL A 113 -5.94 -6.76 -10.14
CA VAL A 113 -5.22 -7.30 -8.97
C VAL A 113 -6.13 -8.23 -8.17
N ALA A 114 -7.35 -7.80 -7.82
CA ALA A 114 -8.29 -8.63 -7.08
C ALA A 114 -8.52 -9.99 -7.77
N LYS A 115 -8.76 -9.96 -9.09
CA LYS A 115 -8.92 -11.18 -9.89
C LYS A 115 -7.69 -12.09 -9.86
N SER A 116 -6.49 -11.52 -10.00
CA SER A 116 -5.22 -12.27 -10.05
C SER A 116 -4.90 -12.97 -8.72
N TYR A 117 -5.30 -12.37 -7.60
CA TYR A 117 -5.10 -12.92 -6.26
C TYR A 117 -6.31 -13.71 -5.72
N GLY A 118 -7.38 -13.87 -6.51
CA GLY A 118 -8.59 -14.56 -6.08
C GLY A 118 -9.37 -13.82 -4.98
N LEU A 119 -9.26 -12.50 -4.93
CA LEU A 119 -9.89 -11.60 -3.96
C LEU A 119 -11.21 -11.04 -4.51
N SER A 120 -12.08 -10.58 -3.61
CA SER A 120 -13.28 -9.81 -3.94
C SER A 120 -12.92 -8.36 -4.24
N ASP A 121 -13.54 -7.80 -5.28
CA ASP A 121 -13.43 -6.40 -5.70
C ASP A 121 -14.61 -5.53 -5.22
N LYS A 122 -15.48 -6.06 -4.35
CA LYS A 122 -16.69 -5.36 -3.87
C LYS A 122 -16.39 -4.02 -3.20
N VAL A 123 -15.22 -3.88 -2.57
CA VAL A 123 -14.77 -2.63 -1.97
C VAL A 123 -14.75 -1.47 -2.97
N LEU A 124 -14.51 -1.75 -4.27
CA LEU A 124 -14.46 -0.74 -5.33
C LEU A 124 -15.84 -0.16 -5.66
N GLU A 125 -16.93 -0.86 -5.32
CA GLU A 125 -18.31 -0.38 -5.54
C GLU A 125 -18.63 0.87 -4.73
N ALA A 126 -17.95 1.09 -3.60
CA ALA A 126 -18.13 2.26 -2.74
C ALA A 126 -17.56 3.56 -3.33
N PHE A 127 -16.79 3.48 -4.41
CA PHE A 127 -16.06 4.60 -5.03
C PHE A 127 -16.53 4.88 -6.47
N ALA A 128 -17.83 4.68 -6.72
CA ALA A 128 -18.48 4.89 -8.02
C ALA A 128 -18.89 6.34 -8.27
#